data_AF-A0A378WTD3-F1
#
_entry.id   AF-A0A378WTD3-F1
#
_cell.length_a   1.000
_cell.length_b   1.000
_cell.length_c   1.000
_cell.angle_alpha   90.00
_cell.angle_beta   90.00
_cell.angle_gamma   90.00
#
_symmetry.space_group_name_H-M   'P 1'
#
loop_
_entity.id
_entity.type
_entity.pdbx_description
1 polymer ?
#
loop_
_entity_poly.entity_id
_entity_poly.type
_entity_poly.pdbx_seq_one_letter_code
_entity_poly.pdbx_strand_id
1 'polypeptide(L)'
;MEMYVITALVFVHFILAAAVLMRVLYTDFLLLKNYHAPLGHSLVKYTCQTQKAARIALAGLIATGVIFVVHGAASNPEYMNNPKLWVKFLCVAALVANEFWLHRLSRHISHNTTLSGLPYALSIQLSIAGAIRSASWFFTCWLGIARSWNKVMLFEDVLAHYGMVLLAAVCLSMAVNIRFNQSQSRHYSE
;
A
#
# COMPACT_ATOMS: atom_id res chain seq x y z
N MET A 1 -34.90 5.54 0.11
CA MET A 1 -33.92 5.91 1.16
C MET A 1 -32.66 5.05 1.09
N GLU A 2 -32.77 3.73 0.97
CA GLU A 2 -31.63 2.79 0.93
C GLU A 2 -30.55 3.13 -0.13
N MET A 3 -30.95 3.46 -1.36
CA MET A 3 -30.03 3.87 -2.43
C MET A 3 -29.14 5.07 -2.05
N TYR A 4 -29.68 6.06 -1.34
CA TYR A 4 -28.92 7.23 -0.90
C TYR A 4 -27.91 6.87 0.19
N VAL A 5 -28.30 5.98 1.12
CA VAL A 5 -27.42 5.51 2.20
C VAL A 5 -26.22 4.74 1.64
N ILE A 6 -26.45 3.84 0.69
CA ILE A 6 -25.36 3.06 0.05
C ILE A 6 -24.43 3.97 -0.74
N THR A 7 -24.99 4.93 -1.49
CA THR A 7 -24.18 5.88 -2.27
C THR A 7 -23.33 6.76 -1.36
N ALA A 8 -23.89 7.24 -0.25
CA ALA A 8 -23.14 7.98 0.77
C ALA A 8 -22.03 7.12 1.40
N LEU A 9 -22.31 5.85 1.70
CA LEU A 9 -21.32 4.92 2.24
C LEU A 9 -20.17 4.68 1.26
N VAL A 10 -20.47 4.48 -0.04
CA VAL A 10 -19.46 4.35 -1.11
C VAL A 10 -18.60 5.60 -1.19
N PHE A 11 -19.20 6.79 -1.09
CA PHE A 11 -18.49 8.06 -1.11
C PHE A 11 -17.56 8.23 0.10
N VAL A 12 -18.03 7.90 1.31
CA VAL A 12 -17.22 7.92 2.54
C VAL A 12 -16.08 6.91 2.46
N HIS A 13 -16.33 5.69 2.01
CA HIS A 13 -15.30 4.67 1.79
C HIS A 13 -14.24 5.16 0.80
N PHE A 14 -14.66 5.77 -0.30
CA PHE A 14 -13.77 6.33 -1.30
C PHE A 14 -12.88 7.46 -0.74
N ILE A 15 -13.46 8.42 -0.01
CA ILE A 15 -12.70 9.50 0.63
C ILE A 15 -11.69 8.93 1.62
N LEU A 16 -12.10 7.96 2.43
CA LEU A 16 -11.22 7.30 3.40
C LEU A 16 -10.05 6.63 2.69
N ALA A 17 -10.30 5.86 1.62
CA ALA A 17 -9.26 5.21 0.84
C ALA A 17 -8.30 6.22 0.21
N ALA A 18 -8.82 7.31 -0.38
CA ALA A 18 -8.01 8.36 -0.99
C ALA A 18 -7.13 9.09 0.04
N ALA A 19 -7.68 9.42 1.22
CA ALA A 19 -6.93 10.09 2.28
C ALA A 19 -5.78 9.22 2.82
N VAL A 20 -6.01 7.91 2.95
CA VAL A 20 -4.99 6.96 3.40
C VAL A 20 -3.93 6.73 2.34
N LEU A 21 -4.32 6.54 1.08
CA LEU A 21 -3.40 6.44 -0.06
C LEU A 21 -2.46 7.64 -0.10
N MET A 22 -3.00 8.87 0.00
CA MET A 22 -2.19 10.08 -0.01
C MET A 22 -1.18 10.11 1.15
N ARG A 23 -1.60 9.76 2.37
CA ARG A 23 -0.69 9.70 3.53
C ARG A 23 0.40 8.64 3.37
N VAL A 24 0.05 7.48 2.83
CA VAL A 24 0.97 6.38 2.55
C VAL A 24 2.03 6.80 1.53
N LEU A 25 1.61 7.36 0.40
CA LEU A 25 2.51 7.82 -0.67
C LEU A 25 3.39 8.98 -0.20
N TYR A 26 2.83 9.94 0.53
CA TYR A 26 3.59 11.07 1.07
C TYR A 26 4.64 10.62 2.09
N THR A 27 4.32 9.64 2.94
CA THR A 27 5.28 9.08 3.89
C THR A 27 6.40 8.33 3.17
N ASP A 28 6.08 7.54 2.15
CA ASP A 28 7.08 6.82 1.36
C ASP A 28 7.97 7.80 0.59
N PHE A 29 7.41 8.88 0.05
CA PHE A 29 8.18 9.98 -0.55
C PHE A 29 9.11 10.68 0.46
N LEU A 30 8.64 10.98 1.67
CA LEU A 30 9.47 11.59 2.71
C LEU A 30 10.62 10.67 3.16
N LEU A 31 10.39 9.37 3.26
CA LEU A 31 11.42 8.38 3.58
C LEU A 31 12.47 8.30 2.48
N LEU A 32 12.06 8.33 1.20
CA LEU A 32 12.97 8.38 0.05
C LEU A 32 13.76 9.69 0.00
N LYS A 33 13.09 10.83 0.25
CA LYS A 33 13.73 12.16 0.25
C LYS A 33 14.79 12.29 1.36
N ASN A 34 14.52 11.75 2.54
CA ASN A 34 15.40 11.85 3.71
C ASN A 34 16.25 10.59 3.91
N TYR A 35 16.45 9.78 2.87
CA TYR A 35 17.12 8.48 2.97
C TYR A 35 18.56 8.58 3.49
N HIS A 36 19.30 9.63 3.10
CA HIS A 36 20.70 9.86 3.53
C HIS A 36 20.83 10.65 4.84
N ALA A 37 19.74 11.25 5.32
CA ALA A 37 19.76 11.99 6.57
C ALA A 37 19.44 11.03 7.73
N PRO A 38 20.01 11.24 8.93
CA PRO A 38 19.50 10.58 10.12
C PRO A 38 18.01 10.86 10.23
N LEU A 39 17.23 9.80 10.42
CA LEU A 39 15.79 9.93 10.59
C LEU A 39 15.52 10.79 11.81
N GLY A 40 15.14 12.05 11.58
CA GLY A 40 14.77 12.96 12.65
C GLY A 40 13.61 12.39 13.47
N HIS A 41 13.59 12.69 14.77
CA HIS A 41 12.54 12.22 15.69
C HIS A 41 11.12 12.52 15.16
N SER A 42 10.94 13.63 14.45
CA SER A 42 9.67 14.01 13.80
C SER A 42 9.27 13.06 12.67
N LEU A 43 10.20 12.61 11.82
CA LEU A 43 9.92 11.70 10.70
C LEU A 43 9.62 10.28 11.18
N VAL A 44 10.36 9.77 12.17
CA VAL A 44 10.06 8.46 12.77
C VAL A 44 8.67 8.46 13.40
N LYS A 45 8.36 9.51 14.18
CA LYS A 45 7.03 9.67 14.81
C LYS A 45 5.94 9.79 13.75
N TYR A 46 6.16 10.56 12.68
CA TYR A 46 5.22 10.69 11.57
C TYR A 46 4.98 9.36 10.86
N THR A 47 6.02 8.59 10.54
CA THR A 47 5.90 7.27 9.92
C THR A 47 5.15 6.28 10.81
N CYS A 48 5.44 6.26 12.11
CA CYS A 48 4.72 5.43 13.08
C CYS A 48 3.23 5.81 13.16
N GLN A 49 2.94 7.11 13.20
CA GLN A 49 1.57 7.62 13.18
C GLN A 49 0.84 7.27 11.87
N THR A 50 1.49 7.43 10.72
CA THR A 50 0.93 7.01 9.43
C THR A 50 0.67 5.52 9.40
N GLN A 51 1.58 4.68 9.90
CA GLN A 51 1.39 3.24 9.95
C GLN A 51 0.20 2.85 10.82
N LYS A 52 0.05 3.47 12.00
CA LYS A 52 -1.11 3.26 12.87
C LYS A 52 -2.41 3.71 12.21
N ALA A 53 -2.41 4.89 11.58
CA ALA A 53 -3.57 5.42 10.88
C ALA A 53 -3.97 4.54 9.68
N ALA A 54 -2.99 4.07 8.89
CA ALA A 54 -3.21 3.19 7.76
C ALA A 54 -3.83 1.85 8.19
N ARG A 55 -3.35 1.24 9.29
CA ARG A 55 -3.94 0.01 9.85
C ARG A 55 -5.38 0.20 10.29
N ILE A 56 -5.66 1.26 11.04
CA ILE A 56 -7.02 1.57 11.52
C ILE A 56 -7.94 1.80 10.33
N ALA A 57 -7.49 2.58 9.34
CA ALA A 57 -8.28 2.86 8.17
C ALA A 57 -8.47 1.62 7.27
N LEU A 58 -7.46 0.75 7.15
CA LEU A 58 -7.57 -0.53 6.46
C LEU A 58 -8.65 -1.40 7.12
N ALA A 59 -8.68 -1.49 8.45
CA ALA A 59 -9.75 -2.18 9.17
C ALA A 59 -11.14 -1.58 8.87
N GLY A 60 -11.26 -0.25 8.83
CA GLY A 60 -12.51 0.43 8.45
C GLY A 60 -12.91 0.19 6.99
N LEU A 61 -11.95 0.16 6.07
CA LEU A 61 -12.18 -0.14 4.65
C LEU A 61 -12.56 -1.60 4.43
N ILE A 62 -12.00 -2.52 5.21
CA ILE A 62 -12.42 -3.93 5.22
C ILE A 62 -13.86 -4.04 5.71
N ALA A 63 -14.20 -3.43 6.84
CA ALA A 63 -15.54 -3.47 7.40
C ALA A 63 -16.59 -2.91 6.42
N THR A 64 -16.33 -1.72 5.86
CA THR A 64 -17.21 -1.11 4.85
C THR A 64 -17.22 -1.89 3.53
N GLY A 65 -16.10 -2.47 3.13
CA GLY A 65 -16.00 -3.36 1.97
C GLY A 65 -16.86 -4.63 2.11
N VAL A 66 -16.84 -5.26 3.27
CA VAL A 66 -17.68 -6.43 3.58
C VAL A 66 -19.16 -6.06 3.49
N ILE A 67 -19.56 -4.90 4.02
CA ILE A 67 -20.95 -4.40 3.89
C ILE A 67 -21.35 -4.30 2.41
N PHE A 68 -20.50 -3.75 1.55
CA PHE A 68 -20.78 -3.68 0.11
C PHE A 68 -20.89 -5.05 -0.55
N VAL A 69 -20.06 -6.01 -0.13
CA VAL A 69 -20.09 -7.38 -0.69
C VAL A 69 -21.36 -8.10 -0.28
N VAL A 70 -21.74 -8.04 1.00
CA VAL A 70 -22.98 -8.65 1.50
C VAL A 70 -24.19 -8.04 0.80
N HIS A 71 -24.26 -6.71 0.71
CA HIS A 71 -25.36 -6.02 0.04
C HIS A 71 -25.40 -6.35 -1.47
N GLY A 72 -24.24 -6.40 -2.13
CA GLY A 72 -24.13 -6.74 -3.54
C GLY A 72 -24.54 -8.18 -3.85
N ALA A 73 -24.12 -9.14 -3.01
CA ALA A 73 -24.46 -10.55 -3.15
C ALA A 73 -25.95 -10.82 -2.86
N ALA A 74 -26.56 -10.11 -1.90
CA ALA A 74 -27.98 -10.20 -1.64
C ALA A 74 -28.83 -9.62 -2.79
N SER A 75 -28.34 -8.57 -3.45
CA SER A 75 -29.05 -7.89 -4.54
C SER A 75 -28.86 -8.56 -5.90
N ASN A 76 -27.74 -9.26 -6.12
CA ASN A 76 -27.43 -9.90 -7.40
C ASN A 76 -26.63 -11.20 -7.19
N PRO A 77 -27.18 -12.38 -7.56
CA PRO A 77 -26.50 -13.66 -7.45
C PRO A 77 -25.17 -13.74 -8.23
N GLU A 78 -25.04 -13.00 -9.33
CA GLU A 78 -23.81 -12.95 -10.13
C GLU A 78 -22.73 -12.02 -9.55
N TYR A 79 -23.01 -11.33 -8.44
CA TYR A 79 -22.07 -10.34 -7.87
C TYR A 79 -20.71 -10.97 -7.54
N MET A 80 -20.71 -12.22 -7.08
CA MET A 80 -19.49 -12.97 -6.75
C MET A 80 -18.72 -13.47 -7.97
N ASN A 81 -19.35 -13.49 -9.16
CA ASN A 81 -18.69 -13.86 -10.41
C ASN A 81 -17.89 -12.69 -11.01
N ASN A 82 -17.78 -11.55 -10.32
CA ASN A 82 -17.03 -10.42 -10.80
C ASN A 82 -15.51 -10.60 -10.52
N PRO A 83 -14.67 -10.79 -11.55
CA PRO A 83 -13.24 -11.04 -11.35
C PRO A 83 -12.52 -9.90 -10.62
N LYS A 84 -12.99 -8.67 -10.85
CA LYS A 84 -12.51 -7.46 -10.21
C LYS A 84 -12.63 -7.50 -8.69
N LEU A 85 -13.69 -8.12 -8.18
CA LEU A 85 -13.93 -8.22 -6.74
C LEU A 85 -12.90 -9.16 -6.08
N TRP A 86 -12.60 -10.28 -6.73
CA TRP A 86 -11.58 -11.22 -6.26
C TRP A 86 -10.19 -10.61 -6.24
N VAL A 87 -9.82 -9.83 -7.25
CA VAL A 87 -8.52 -9.12 -7.23
C VAL A 87 -8.48 -8.07 -6.12
N LYS A 88 -9.58 -7.38 -5.81
CA LYS A 88 -9.63 -6.48 -4.64
C LYS A 88 -9.35 -7.24 -3.33
N PHE A 89 -9.95 -8.42 -3.15
CA PHE A 89 -9.66 -9.25 -1.98
C PHE A 89 -8.18 -9.64 -1.90
N LEU A 90 -7.57 -9.99 -3.03
CA LEU A 90 -6.16 -10.33 -3.07
C LEU A 90 -5.27 -9.11 -2.72
N CYS A 91 -5.63 -7.92 -3.20
CA CYS A 91 -4.91 -6.69 -2.86
C CYS A 91 -5.02 -6.37 -1.36
N VAL A 92 -6.21 -6.52 -0.77
CA VAL A 92 -6.42 -6.35 0.67
C VAL A 92 -5.64 -7.39 1.47
N ALA A 93 -5.63 -8.66 1.04
CA ALA A 93 -4.84 -9.71 1.66
C ALA A 93 -3.33 -9.40 1.59
N ALA A 94 -2.84 -8.91 0.45
CA ALA A 94 -1.46 -8.47 0.28
C ALA A 94 -1.12 -7.29 1.20
N LEU A 95 -2.03 -6.33 1.37
CA LEU A 95 -1.86 -5.21 2.32
C LEU A 95 -1.75 -5.71 3.77
N VAL A 96 -2.65 -6.60 4.20
CA VAL A 96 -2.63 -7.17 5.56
C VAL A 96 -1.34 -7.97 5.80
N ALA A 97 -0.94 -8.82 4.85
CA ALA A 97 0.30 -9.59 4.94
C ALA A 97 1.53 -8.67 5.00
N ASN A 98 1.57 -7.63 4.17
CA ASN A 98 2.66 -6.68 4.14
C ASN A 98 2.72 -5.81 5.41
N GLU A 99 1.59 -5.49 6.03
CA GLU A 99 1.55 -4.79 7.32
C GLU A 99 2.18 -5.63 8.45
N PHE A 100 1.91 -6.94 8.46
CA PHE A 100 2.56 -7.85 9.40
C PHE A 100 4.08 -7.89 9.18
N TRP A 101 4.51 -7.96 7.91
CA TRP A 101 5.94 -7.94 7.57
C TRP A 101 6.62 -6.63 7.99
N LEU A 102 6.03 -5.48 7.65
CA LEU A 102 6.53 -4.16 8.07
C LEU A 102 6.59 -4.01 9.58
N HIS A 103 5.66 -4.60 10.33
CA HIS A 103 5.71 -4.57 11.78
C HIS A 103 6.90 -5.35 12.36
N ARG A 104 7.26 -6.48 11.74
CA ARG A 104 8.45 -7.25 12.11
C ARG A 104 9.73 -6.48 11.80
N LEU A 105 9.80 -5.85 10.62
CA LEU A 105 10.95 -5.03 10.21
C LEU A 105 11.09 -3.77 11.07
N SER A 106 9.97 -3.10 11.41
CA SER A 106 10.01 -1.86 12.19
C SER A 106 10.58 -2.03 13.59
N ARG A 107 10.56 -3.24 14.17
CA ARG A 107 11.20 -3.54 15.47
C ARG A 107 12.73 -3.38 15.44
N HIS A 108 13.32 -3.45 14.25
CA HIS A 108 14.76 -3.31 14.05
C HIS A 108 15.17 -1.85 13.80
N ILE A 109 14.19 -0.94 13.68
CA ILE A 109 14.40 0.49 13.43
C ILE A 109 14.21 1.20 14.76
N SER A 110 15.29 1.78 15.29
CA SER A 110 15.26 2.60 16.51
C SER A 110 15.45 4.07 16.18
N HIS A 111 15.21 4.93 17.18
CA HIS A 111 15.53 6.34 17.10
C HIS A 111 17.03 6.53 16.79
N ASN A 112 17.36 7.50 15.94
CA ASN A 112 18.73 7.80 15.48
C ASN A 112 19.37 6.79 14.50
N THR A 113 18.62 5.79 14.01
CA THR A 113 19.09 4.92 12.93
C THR A 113 19.00 5.66 11.59
N THR A 114 20.13 5.81 10.89
CA THR A 114 20.16 6.23 9.49
C THR A 114 19.68 5.08 8.60
N LEU A 115 18.83 5.33 7.60
CA LEU A 115 18.43 4.27 6.66
C LEU A 115 19.64 3.68 5.93
N SER A 116 20.66 4.51 5.69
CA SER A 116 21.96 4.13 5.14
C SER A 116 22.80 3.29 6.12
N GLY A 117 22.61 3.41 7.43
CA GLY A 117 23.33 2.63 8.44
C GLY A 117 22.73 1.25 8.72
N LEU A 118 21.59 0.91 8.11
CA LEU A 118 20.95 -0.40 8.26
C LEU A 118 21.76 -1.47 7.53
N PRO A 119 21.75 -2.72 8.01
CA PRO A 119 22.25 -3.86 7.25
C PRO A 119 21.62 -3.86 5.85
N TYR A 120 22.42 -4.09 4.82
CA TYR A 120 21.97 -4.08 3.41
C TYR A 120 20.71 -4.93 3.19
N ALA A 121 20.66 -6.12 3.81
CA ALA A 121 19.49 -7.01 3.76
C ALA A 121 18.22 -6.37 4.35
N LEU A 122 18.33 -5.62 5.46
CA LEU A 122 17.19 -4.96 6.10
C LEU A 122 16.72 -3.75 5.28
N SER A 123 17.65 -3.01 4.67
CA SER A 123 17.32 -1.92 3.75
C SER A 123 16.54 -2.41 2.52
N ILE A 124 17.00 -3.49 1.87
CA ILE A 124 16.27 -4.12 0.75
C ILE A 124 14.86 -4.54 1.19
N GLN A 125 14.73 -5.22 2.33
CA GLN A 125 13.43 -5.68 2.82
C GLN A 125 12.46 -4.52 3.07
N LEU A 126 12.93 -3.41 3.65
CA LEU A 126 12.10 -2.22 3.85
C LEU A 126 11.72 -1.54 2.54
N SER A 127 12.64 -1.46 1.58
CA SER A 127 12.39 -0.94 0.23
C SER A 127 11.32 -1.77 -0.51
N ILE A 128 11.41 -3.10 -0.47
CA ILE A 128 10.43 -3.99 -1.09
C ILE A 128 9.07 -3.86 -0.39
N ALA A 129 9.05 -3.88 0.94
CA ALA A 129 7.81 -3.78 1.71
C ALA A 129 7.10 -2.42 1.51
N GLY A 130 7.86 -1.33 1.39
CA GLY A 130 7.34 -0.01 1.02
C GLY A 130 6.75 0.03 -0.39
N ALA A 131 7.44 -0.58 -1.36
CA ALA A 131 6.96 -0.68 -2.74
C ALA A 131 5.64 -1.47 -2.84
N ILE A 132 5.57 -2.64 -2.21
CA ILE A 132 4.35 -3.47 -2.16
C ILE A 132 3.21 -2.67 -1.53
N ARG A 133 3.47 -1.95 -0.42
CA ARG A 133 2.47 -1.12 0.25
C ARG A 133 1.89 -0.07 -0.69
N SER A 134 2.76 0.76 -1.28
CA SER A 134 2.36 1.85 -2.17
C SER A 134 1.61 1.34 -3.41
N ALA A 135 2.14 0.30 -4.07
CA ALA A 135 1.53 -0.30 -5.25
C ALA A 135 0.16 -0.90 -4.95
N SER A 136 0.02 -1.63 -3.84
CA SER A 136 -1.25 -2.28 -3.47
C SER A 136 -2.34 -1.27 -3.14
N TRP A 137 -2.01 -0.21 -2.39
CA TRP A 137 -2.95 0.88 -2.12
C TRP A 137 -3.38 1.59 -3.41
N PHE A 138 -2.41 1.97 -4.25
CA PHE A 138 -2.66 2.67 -5.50
C PHE A 138 -3.54 1.83 -6.44
N PHE A 139 -3.18 0.57 -6.65
CA PHE A 139 -3.93 -0.34 -7.51
C PHE A 139 -5.34 -0.61 -6.99
N THR A 140 -5.53 -0.80 -5.68
CA THR A 140 -6.86 -1.00 -5.08
C THR A 140 -7.76 0.22 -5.30
N CYS A 141 -7.23 1.43 -5.09
CA CYS A 141 -7.97 2.67 -5.34
C CYS A 141 -8.32 2.83 -6.82
N TRP A 142 -7.37 2.60 -7.72
CA TRP A 142 -7.60 2.65 -9.16
C TRP A 142 -8.65 1.61 -9.60
N LEU A 143 -8.55 0.38 -9.11
CA LEU A 143 -9.53 -0.67 -9.36
C LEU A 143 -10.91 -0.27 -8.81
N GLY A 144 -10.97 0.48 -7.71
CA GLY A 144 -12.20 1.11 -7.23
C GLY A 144 -12.93 1.94 -8.29
N ILE A 145 -12.18 2.68 -9.10
CA ILE A 145 -12.67 3.65 -10.08
C ILE A 145 -12.90 3.03 -11.47
N ALA A 146 -12.14 1.98 -11.84
CA ALA A 146 -12.12 1.37 -13.18
C ALA A 146 -13.45 0.65 -13.54
N ARG A 147 -14.54 1.39 -13.76
CA ARG A 147 -15.87 0.85 -14.07
C ARG A 147 -15.91 0.10 -15.40
N SER A 148 -15.12 0.54 -16.38
CA SER A 148 -15.00 -0.09 -17.69
C SER A 148 -14.50 -1.54 -17.65
N TRP A 149 -13.87 -1.96 -16.55
CA TRP A 149 -13.36 -3.32 -16.38
C TRP A 149 -14.37 -4.27 -15.72
N ASN A 150 -15.51 -3.76 -15.26
CA ASN A 150 -16.55 -4.59 -14.64
C ASN A 150 -17.12 -5.57 -15.66
N LYS A 151 -17.05 -6.87 -15.38
CA LYS A 151 -17.58 -7.97 -16.22
C LYS A 151 -16.97 -8.08 -17.63
N VAL A 152 -15.94 -7.30 -17.97
CA VAL A 152 -15.26 -7.34 -19.28
C VAL A 152 -13.92 -8.06 -19.20
N MET A 153 -13.14 -7.79 -18.15
CA MET A 153 -11.81 -8.38 -17.97
C MET A 153 -11.88 -9.74 -17.28
N LEU A 154 -11.05 -10.67 -17.74
CA LEU A 154 -10.86 -11.96 -17.06
C LEU A 154 -10.09 -11.75 -15.75
N PHE A 155 -10.23 -12.71 -14.83
CA PHE A 155 -9.51 -12.67 -13.55
C PHE A 155 -8.00 -12.60 -13.74
N GLU A 156 -7.48 -13.43 -14.66
CA GLU A 156 -6.06 -13.53 -14.97
C GLU A 156 -5.51 -12.21 -15.49
N ASP A 157 -6.25 -11.51 -16.37
CA ASP A 157 -5.82 -10.21 -16.90
C ASP A 157 -5.71 -9.17 -15.79
N VAL A 158 -6.73 -9.05 -14.93
CA VAL A 158 -6.71 -8.07 -13.83
C VAL A 158 -5.59 -8.41 -12.83
N LEU A 159 -5.36 -9.69 -12.57
CA LEU A 159 -4.29 -10.15 -11.71
C LEU A 159 -2.90 -9.90 -12.32
N ALA A 160 -2.73 -10.11 -13.62
CA ALA A 160 -1.50 -9.83 -14.35
C ALA A 160 -1.15 -8.34 -14.30
N HIS A 161 -2.14 -7.45 -14.45
CA HIS A 161 -1.93 -6.01 -14.30
C HIS A 161 -1.49 -5.65 -12.87
N TYR A 162 -2.10 -6.26 -11.84
CA TYR A 162 -1.64 -6.08 -10.47
C TYR A 162 -0.18 -6.54 -10.29
N GLY A 163 0.16 -7.71 -10.83
CA GLY A 163 1.51 -8.26 -10.81
C GLY A 163 2.53 -7.35 -11.52
N MET A 164 2.17 -6.78 -12.68
CA MET A 164 3.01 -5.81 -13.39
C MET A 164 3.25 -4.54 -12.58
N VAL A 165 2.22 -3.99 -11.94
CA VAL A 165 2.33 -2.80 -11.09
C VAL A 165 3.23 -3.08 -9.89
N LEU A 166 3.07 -4.25 -9.25
CA LEU A 166 3.95 -4.69 -8.16
C LEU A 166 5.39 -4.83 -8.62
N LEU A 167 5.62 -5.53 -9.74
CA LEU A 167 6.96 -5.74 -10.29
C LEU A 167 7.64 -4.41 -10.61
N ALA A 168 6.93 -3.50 -11.28
CA ALA A 168 7.45 -2.17 -11.60
C ALA A 168 7.80 -1.38 -10.33
N ALA A 169 6.95 -1.41 -9.31
CA ALA A 169 7.20 -0.73 -8.04
C ALA A 169 8.42 -1.32 -7.31
N VAL A 170 8.56 -2.65 -7.28
CA VAL A 170 9.70 -3.33 -6.67
C VAL A 170 10.99 -3.01 -7.43
N CYS A 171 10.99 -3.11 -8.76
CA CYS A 171 12.14 -2.77 -9.59
C CYS A 171 12.57 -1.31 -9.39
N LEU A 172 11.63 -0.37 -9.36
CA LEU A 172 11.92 1.04 -9.09
C LEU A 172 12.52 1.22 -7.69
N SER A 173 11.94 0.61 -6.67
CA SER A 173 12.42 0.67 -5.29
C SER A 173 13.82 0.09 -5.15
N MET A 174 14.10 -1.04 -5.80
CA MET A 174 15.43 -1.65 -5.83
C MET A 174 16.46 -0.79 -6.57
N ALA A 175 16.10 -0.23 -7.73
CA ALA A 175 17.00 0.66 -8.48
C ALA A 175 17.40 1.88 -7.65
N VAL A 176 16.45 2.44 -6.89
CA VAL A 176 16.67 3.54 -5.96
C VAL A 176 17.56 3.10 -4.80
N ASN A 177 17.28 1.94 -4.19
CA ASN A 177 18.09 1.37 -3.11
C ASN A 177 19.57 1.14 -3.52
N ILE A 178 19.79 0.54 -4.70
CA ILE A 178 21.14 0.28 -5.25
C ILE A 178 21.90 1.59 -5.45
N ARG A 179 21.28 2.60 -6.08
CA ARG A 179 21.92 3.91 -6.30
C ARG A 179 22.35 4.56 -4.99
N PHE A 180 21.53 4.44 -3.95
CA PHE A 180 21.85 5.00 -2.64
C PHE A 180 22.95 4.25 -1.91
N ASN A 181 22.97 2.91 -1.99
CA ASN A 181 24.04 2.12 -1.37
C ASN A 181 25.41 2.41 -2.01
N GLN A 182 25.45 2.63 -3.34
CA GLN A 182 26.67 3.04 -4.06
C GLN A 182 27.16 4.45 -3.69
N SER A 183 26.25 5.37 -3.34
CA SER A 183 26.62 6.71 -2.88
C SER A 183 27.31 6.68 -1.52
N GLN A 184 26.90 5.75 -0.65
CA GLN A 184 27.47 5.61 0.69
C GLN A 184 28.89 5.03 0.65
N SER A 185 29.16 4.02 -0.19
CA SER A 185 30.50 3.44 -0.29
C SER A 185 31.56 4.43 -0.78
N ARG A 186 31.18 5.43 -1.59
CA ARG A 186 32.11 6.49 -2.01
C ARG A 186 32.51 7.42 -0.86
N HIS A 187 31.56 7.81 0.00
CA HIS A 187 31.83 8.71 1.12
C HIS A 187 32.71 8.14 2.23
N TYR A 188 32.87 6.80 2.31
CA TYR A 188 33.82 6.17 3.25
C TYR A 188 35.21 5.91 2.62
N SER A 189 35.37 6.17 1.33
CA SER A 189 36.63 5.95 0.59
C SER A 189 37.42 7.25 0.36
N GLU A 190 36.89 8.39 0.79
CA GLU A 190 37.51 9.73 0.78
C GLU A 190 37.85 10.15 2.22
#